data_AF-A0A348V3L7-F1
#
_entry.id   AF-A0A348V3L7-F1
#
_cell.length_a   1.000
_cell.length_b   1.000
_cell.length_c   1.000
_cell.angle_alpha   90.00
_cell.angle_beta   90.00
_cell.angle_gamma   90.00
#
_symmetry.space_group_name_H-M   'P 1'
#
loop_
_entity.id
_entity.type
_entity.pdbx_description
1 polymer ?
#
loop_
_entity_poly.entity_id
_entity_poly.type
_entity_poly.pdbx_seq_one_letter_code
_entity_poly.pdbx_strand_id
1 'polypeptide(L)'
;MTEKRCRPVLLVLSCLFLFLSARADWKSEINELLKQRAYEPALNLLESTLPGMEQADRQEARGLLPFLYFKNNLPEEEKKALVDYFEEYGESQPLLSFLDFSVFNQALEYWGRWREEFPLISNINFLLPAAAEDRSIPEVLRIGFDLSAESYYKIQLEGNPLEGGLWTRGPHLIQLPLPFYFDQSYSLNLDVYLKTRSITVKKRIVLELRIDKKSLSTQELLVQRQDSPPIKNVEGELAFYIGDTLIFKATKYLQKQIPVRVTIPPPNPPGTKPYMVPEKDQPYFRG
;
A
#
# COMPACT_ATOMS: atom_id res chain seq x y z
N MET A 1 -67.87 -12.12 -29.78
CA MET A 1 -66.87 -13.07 -29.23
C MET A 1 -65.56 -12.34 -29.12
N THR A 2 -65.24 -11.71 -27.99
CA THR A 2 -63.90 -11.20 -27.70
C THR A 2 -63.81 -10.84 -26.23
N GLU A 3 -62.59 -10.80 -25.71
CA GLU A 3 -62.19 -10.38 -24.36
C GLU A 3 -62.23 -11.43 -23.25
N LYS A 4 -61.27 -12.35 -23.32
CA LYS A 4 -60.52 -12.77 -22.13
C LYS A 4 -59.07 -12.98 -22.53
N ARG A 5 -58.16 -12.12 -22.03
CA ARG A 5 -56.71 -12.39 -21.75
C ARG A 5 -55.93 -11.07 -21.63
N CYS A 6 -56.11 -10.34 -20.54
CA CYS A 6 -55.16 -9.28 -20.14
C CYS A 6 -55.01 -9.11 -18.62
N ARG A 7 -55.53 -10.05 -17.81
CA ARG A 7 -55.45 -9.97 -16.34
C ARG A 7 -54.24 -10.63 -15.68
N PRO A 8 -53.58 -11.70 -16.20
CA PRO A 8 -52.46 -12.31 -15.48
C PRO A 8 -51.14 -11.55 -15.67
N VAL A 9 -50.95 -10.83 -16.79
CA VAL A 9 -49.69 -10.10 -17.06
C VAL A 9 -49.57 -8.86 -16.19
N LEU A 10 -50.68 -8.15 -15.94
CA LEU A 10 -50.69 -6.94 -15.13
C LEU A 10 -50.45 -7.22 -13.64
N LEU A 11 -50.87 -8.40 -13.16
CA LEU A 11 -50.67 -8.84 -11.77
C LEU A 11 -49.22 -9.32 -11.54
N VAL A 12 -48.62 -10.00 -12.51
CA VAL A 12 -47.20 -10.38 -12.47
C VAL A 12 -46.29 -9.16 -12.60
N LEU A 13 -46.61 -8.18 -13.46
CA LEU A 13 -45.88 -6.91 -13.52
C LEU A 13 -46.02 -6.11 -12.22
N SER A 14 -47.20 -6.06 -11.60
CA SER A 14 -47.39 -5.36 -10.34
C SER A 14 -46.66 -6.02 -9.17
N CYS A 15 -46.55 -7.36 -9.15
CA CYS A 15 -45.73 -8.06 -8.16
C CYS A 15 -44.23 -7.85 -8.41
N LEU A 16 -43.76 -7.85 -9.66
CA LEU A 16 -42.36 -7.54 -9.99
C LEU A 16 -41.98 -6.09 -9.64
N PHE A 17 -42.88 -5.12 -9.84
CA PHE A 17 -42.66 -3.74 -9.41
C PHE A 17 -42.69 -3.57 -7.89
N LEU A 18 -43.50 -4.34 -7.16
CA LEU A 18 -43.48 -4.36 -5.69
C LEU A 18 -42.19 -4.96 -5.13
N PHE A 19 -41.57 -5.94 -5.79
CA PHE A 19 -40.26 -6.47 -5.40
C PHE A 19 -39.10 -5.54 -5.75
N LEU A 20 -39.20 -4.72 -6.81
CA LEU A 20 -38.21 -3.67 -7.10
C LEU A 20 -38.38 -2.41 -6.22
N SER A 21 -39.58 -2.15 -5.69
CA SER A 21 -39.89 -0.97 -4.87
C SER A 21 -39.86 -1.24 -3.36
N ALA A 22 -39.55 -2.47 -2.95
CA ALA A 22 -39.44 -2.89 -1.55
C ALA A 22 -37.97 -3.05 -1.07
N ARG A 23 -37.02 -2.35 -1.71
CA ARG A 23 -35.89 -1.83 -0.92
C ARG A 23 -36.49 -0.69 -0.10
N ALA A 24 -36.96 -0.99 1.11
CA ALA A 24 -37.27 0.03 2.10
C ALA A 24 -36.08 1.00 2.11
N ASP A 25 -36.35 2.28 1.87
CA ASP A 25 -35.32 3.31 1.84
C ASP A 25 -34.68 3.38 3.23
N TRP A 26 -33.54 2.69 3.37
CA TRP A 26 -32.85 2.50 4.64
C TRP A 26 -32.59 3.85 5.33
N LYS A 27 -32.40 4.92 4.54
CA LYS A 27 -32.20 6.29 5.03
C LYS A 27 -33.43 6.78 5.79
N SER A 28 -34.62 6.57 5.23
CA SER A 28 -35.89 6.94 5.87
C SER A 28 -36.12 6.16 7.18
N GLU A 29 -35.86 4.85 7.17
CA GLU A 29 -36.04 4.00 8.35
C GLU A 29 -35.04 4.32 9.47
N ILE A 30 -33.75 4.48 9.13
CA ILE A 30 -32.73 4.93 10.08
C ILE A 30 -33.07 6.31 10.63
N ASN A 31 -33.51 7.25 9.81
CA ASN A 31 -33.82 8.59 10.28
C ASN A 31 -34.94 8.57 11.34
N GLU A 32 -36.00 7.77 11.12
CA GLU A 32 -37.07 7.62 12.13
C GLU A 32 -36.58 6.97 13.43
N LEU A 33 -35.73 5.93 13.34
CA LEU A 33 -35.12 5.32 14.52
C LEU A 33 -34.27 6.32 15.30
N LEU A 34 -33.46 7.12 14.61
CA LEU A 34 -32.57 8.10 15.26
C LEU A 34 -33.33 9.27 15.87
N LYS A 35 -34.43 9.73 15.25
CA LYS A 35 -35.34 10.72 15.86
C LYS A 35 -35.93 10.22 17.18
N GLN A 36 -36.22 8.92 17.27
CA GLN A 36 -36.72 8.27 18.47
C GLN A 36 -35.59 7.89 19.46
N ARG A 37 -34.32 8.20 19.14
CA ARG A 37 -33.13 7.82 19.90
C ARG A 37 -32.96 6.30 20.05
N ALA A 38 -33.51 5.53 19.12
CA ALA A 38 -33.38 4.09 19.04
C ALA A 38 -32.05 3.71 18.34
N TYR A 39 -30.92 4.03 18.99
CA TYR A 39 -29.59 3.87 18.39
C TYR A 39 -29.18 2.41 18.17
N GLU A 40 -29.54 1.49 19.06
CA GLU A 40 -29.23 0.06 18.92
C GLU A 40 -30.01 -0.56 17.75
N PRO A 41 -31.34 -0.37 17.62
CA PRO A 41 -32.07 -0.78 16.42
C PRO A 41 -31.52 -0.18 15.11
N ALA A 42 -31.14 1.11 15.13
CA ALA A 42 -30.55 1.77 13.96
C ALA A 42 -29.20 1.14 13.57
N LEU A 43 -28.36 0.79 14.55
CA LEU A 43 -27.09 0.10 14.32
C LEU A 43 -27.31 -1.27 13.68
N ASN A 44 -28.19 -2.09 14.26
CA ASN A 44 -28.51 -3.42 13.76
C ASN A 44 -29.06 -3.39 12.32
N LEU A 45 -29.92 -2.41 12.02
CA LEU A 45 -30.44 -2.19 10.67
C LEU A 45 -29.31 -1.82 9.70
N LEU A 46 -28.43 -0.90 10.07
CA LEU A 46 -27.33 -0.45 9.21
C LEU A 46 -26.32 -1.58 8.93
N GLU A 47 -25.92 -2.34 9.95
CA GLU A 47 -24.98 -3.46 9.81
C GLU A 47 -25.54 -4.57 8.93
N SER A 48 -26.83 -4.90 9.07
CA SER A 48 -27.46 -5.96 8.26
C SER A 48 -27.67 -5.55 6.79
N THR A 49 -27.81 -4.26 6.52
CA THR A 49 -28.03 -3.74 5.17
C THR A 49 -26.73 -3.41 4.42
N LEU A 50 -25.65 -3.07 5.15
CA LEU A 50 -24.35 -2.63 4.59
C LEU A 50 -23.79 -3.54 3.47
N PRO A 51 -23.79 -4.90 3.59
CA PRO A 51 -23.18 -5.77 2.58
C PRO A 51 -23.86 -5.70 1.21
N GLY A 52 -25.14 -5.30 1.16
CA GLY A 52 -25.95 -5.24 -0.05
C GLY A 52 -26.01 -3.87 -0.73
N MET A 53 -25.32 -2.85 -0.18
CA MET A 53 -25.39 -1.47 -0.67
C MET A 53 -24.47 -1.21 -1.88
N GLU A 54 -24.94 -0.34 -2.77
CA GLU A 54 -24.15 0.24 -3.85
C GLU A 54 -23.11 1.23 -3.31
N GLN A 55 -22.10 1.58 -4.11
CA GLN A 55 -20.92 2.32 -3.63
C GLN A 55 -21.24 3.69 -3.01
N ALA A 56 -22.17 4.44 -3.59
CA ALA A 56 -22.55 5.76 -3.07
C ALA A 56 -23.25 5.66 -1.70
N ASP A 57 -24.25 4.79 -1.58
CA ASP A 57 -24.95 4.55 -0.31
C ASP A 57 -24.03 3.92 0.75
N ARG A 58 -23.06 3.10 0.31
CA ARG A 58 -22.08 2.49 1.19
C ARG A 58 -21.19 3.50 1.89
N GLN A 59 -20.75 4.56 1.20
CA GLN A 59 -19.95 5.61 1.84
C GLN A 59 -20.75 6.32 2.94
N GLU A 60 -22.00 6.69 2.67
CA GLU A 60 -22.87 7.34 3.66
C GLU A 60 -23.16 6.42 4.86
N ALA A 61 -23.45 5.16 4.60
CA ALA A 61 -23.65 4.15 5.64
C ALA A 61 -22.39 3.92 6.48
N ARG A 62 -21.23 3.76 5.85
CA ARG A 62 -19.92 3.67 6.55
C ARG A 62 -19.61 4.93 7.36
N GLY A 63 -20.00 6.10 6.85
CA GLY A 63 -19.87 7.36 7.56
C GLY A 63 -20.84 7.53 8.74
N LEU A 64 -21.94 6.79 8.79
CA LEU A 64 -22.86 6.84 9.93
C LEU A 64 -22.48 5.84 11.03
N LEU A 65 -21.85 4.72 10.68
CA LEU A 65 -21.49 3.64 11.62
C LEU A 65 -20.69 4.11 12.86
N PRO A 66 -19.58 4.86 12.74
CA PRO A 66 -18.84 5.35 13.91
C PRO A 66 -19.71 6.12 14.91
N PHE A 67 -20.60 6.97 14.40
CA PHE A 67 -21.52 7.74 15.22
C PHE A 67 -22.52 6.84 15.97
N LEU A 68 -23.02 5.78 15.33
CA LEU A 68 -23.91 4.82 15.98
C LEU A 68 -23.18 3.99 17.05
N TYR A 69 -21.95 3.56 16.79
CA TYR A 69 -21.13 2.88 17.82
C TYR A 69 -20.87 3.79 19.02
N PHE A 70 -20.54 5.06 18.77
CA PHE A 70 -20.40 6.08 19.82
C PHE A 70 -21.69 6.22 20.66
N LYS A 71 -22.86 6.34 20.01
CA LYS A 71 -24.14 6.47 20.71
C LYS A 71 -24.55 5.22 21.50
N ASN A 72 -24.04 4.05 21.11
CA ASN A 72 -24.25 2.78 21.81
C ASN A 72 -23.14 2.44 22.82
N ASN A 73 -22.17 3.33 23.06
CA ASN A 73 -21.02 3.11 23.95
C ASN A 73 -20.15 1.90 23.56
N LEU A 74 -19.86 1.75 22.28
CA LEU A 74 -19.03 0.69 21.70
C LEU A 74 -17.70 1.26 21.17
N PRO A 75 -16.71 1.54 22.05
CA PRO A 75 -15.53 2.34 21.68
C PRO A 75 -14.53 1.61 20.78
N GLU A 76 -14.42 0.28 20.86
CA GLU A 76 -13.50 -0.48 20.02
C GLU A 76 -14.03 -0.59 18.59
N GLU A 77 -15.34 -0.80 18.45
CA GLU A 77 -16.07 -0.82 17.19
C GLU A 77 -16.08 0.57 16.54
N GLU A 78 -16.34 1.62 17.33
CA GLU A 78 -16.22 3.02 16.90
C GLU A 78 -14.84 3.28 16.30
N LYS A 79 -13.79 2.94 17.05
CA LYS A 79 -12.40 3.14 16.64
C LYS A 79 -12.10 2.41 15.33
N LYS A 80 -12.52 1.16 15.21
CA LYS A 80 -12.33 0.38 13.99
C LYS A 80 -13.05 1.02 12.81
N ALA A 81 -14.31 1.40 12.98
CA ALA A 81 -15.11 2.02 11.93
C ALA A 81 -14.54 3.38 11.49
N LEU A 82 -13.97 4.17 12.41
CA LEU A 82 -13.26 5.40 12.08
C LEU A 82 -12.04 5.13 11.21
N VAL A 83 -11.20 4.17 11.62
CA VAL A 83 -10.02 3.78 10.83
C VAL A 83 -10.45 3.33 9.45
N ASP A 84 -11.42 2.42 9.35
CA ASP A 84 -11.91 1.93 8.05
C ASP A 84 -12.43 3.07 7.17
N TYR A 85 -13.18 4.03 7.73
CA TYR A 85 -13.70 5.17 6.97
C TYR A 85 -12.59 6.11 6.48
N PHE A 86 -11.68 6.54 7.37
CA PHE A 86 -10.61 7.48 7.01
C PHE A 86 -9.58 6.86 6.07
N GLU A 87 -9.29 5.57 6.16
CA GLU A 87 -8.40 4.90 5.23
C GLU A 87 -9.04 4.71 3.84
N GLU A 88 -10.36 4.47 3.76
CA GLU A 88 -11.08 4.27 2.50
C GLU A 88 -11.45 5.58 1.79
N TYR A 89 -11.90 6.59 2.54
CA TYR A 89 -12.46 7.83 2.01
C TYR A 89 -11.65 9.10 2.35
N GLY A 90 -10.54 8.97 3.07
CA GLY A 90 -9.69 10.10 3.45
C GLY A 90 -10.40 11.12 4.33
N GLU A 91 -10.15 12.41 4.09
CA GLU A 91 -10.82 13.51 4.80
C GLU A 91 -12.22 13.84 4.25
N SER A 92 -12.77 13.01 3.33
CA SER A 92 -14.09 13.26 2.75
C SER A 92 -15.17 13.24 3.82
N GLN A 93 -15.89 14.35 3.96
CA GLN A 93 -17.02 14.43 4.88
C GLN A 93 -18.16 13.52 4.42
N PRO A 94 -18.73 12.67 5.31
CA PRO A 94 -19.86 11.85 4.93
C PRO A 94 -21.11 12.70 4.65
N LEU A 95 -21.84 12.34 3.59
CA LEU A 95 -23.07 13.03 3.18
C LEU A 95 -24.26 12.53 4.00
N LEU A 96 -24.48 13.15 5.17
CA LEU A 96 -25.55 12.76 6.10
C LEU A 96 -26.81 13.63 5.99
N SER A 97 -27.02 14.29 4.84
CA SER A 97 -28.11 15.26 4.63
C SER A 97 -29.53 14.67 4.71
N PHE A 98 -29.67 13.34 4.66
CA PHE A 98 -30.95 12.65 4.82
C PHE A 98 -31.43 12.59 6.28
N LEU A 99 -30.55 12.88 7.24
CA LEU A 99 -30.90 12.90 8.66
C LEU A 99 -31.73 14.14 9.00
N ASP A 100 -32.66 13.96 9.93
CA ASP A 100 -33.37 15.08 10.55
C ASP A 100 -32.40 16.03 11.25
N PHE A 101 -32.72 17.33 11.25
CA PHE A 101 -31.86 18.39 11.77
C PHE A 101 -31.38 18.14 13.21
N SER A 102 -32.22 17.53 14.05
CA SER A 102 -31.89 17.22 15.45
C SER A 102 -30.79 16.17 15.60
N VAL A 103 -30.70 15.23 14.65
CA VAL A 103 -29.69 14.16 14.61
C VAL A 103 -28.48 14.61 13.80
N PHE A 104 -28.72 15.29 12.68
CA PHE A 104 -27.69 15.78 11.78
C PHE A 104 -26.66 16.65 12.49
N ASN A 105 -27.08 17.61 13.33
CA ASN A 105 -26.15 18.47 14.06
C ASN A 105 -25.22 17.68 15.01
N GLN A 106 -25.76 16.65 15.68
CA GLN A 106 -24.95 15.81 16.57
C GLN A 106 -23.94 14.96 15.78
N ALA A 107 -24.36 14.42 14.63
CA ALA A 107 -23.47 13.67 13.75
C ALA A 107 -22.40 14.58 13.14
N LEU A 108 -22.76 15.82 12.80
CA LEU A 108 -21.84 16.82 12.27
C LEU A 108 -20.80 17.23 13.31
N GLU A 109 -21.20 17.49 14.56
CA GLU A 109 -20.29 17.80 15.66
C GLU A 109 -19.33 16.64 15.93
N TYR A 110 -19.86 15.42 15.96
CA TYR A 110 -19.09 14.18 16.10
C TYR A 110 -18.00 14.06 15.01
N TRP A 111 -18.38 14.24 13.74
CA TRP A 111 -17.45 14.19 12.62
C TRP A 111 -16.47 15.36 12.59
N GLY A 112 -16.90 16.55 13.03
CA GLY A 112 -16.05 17.73 13.16
C GLY A 112 -14.87 17.46 14.08
N ARG A 113 -15.11 16.85 15.24
CA ARG A 113 -14.06 16.43 16.18
C ARG A 113 -13.09 15.44 15.53
N TRP A 114 -13.59 14.38 14.89
CA TRP A 114 -12.72 13.36 14.32
C TRP A 114 -11.91 13.85 13.13
N ARG A 115 -12.42 14.79 12.34
CA ARG A 115 -11.65 15.44 11.27
C ARG A 115 -10.46 16.23 11.81
N GLU A 116 -10.56 16.77 13.02
CA GLU A 116 -9.47 17.50 13.68
C GLU A 116 -8.51 16.59 14.45
N GLU A 117 -9.01 15.47 15.00
CA GLU A 117 -8.24 14.61 15.92
C GLU A 117 -7.70 13.32 15.29
N PHE A 118 -8.21 12.88 14.14
CA PHE A 118 -7.76 11.64 13.50
C PHE A 118 -6.45 11.88 12.74
N PRO A 119 -5.37 11.14 13.04
CA PRO A 119 -4.05 11.32 12.42
C PRO A 119 -3.97 10.57 11.07
N LEU A 120 -4.61 11.13 10.04
CA LEU A 120 -4.54 10.58 8.70
C LEU A 120 -3.19 10.93 8.05
N ILE A 121 -2.48 9.90 7.61
CA ILE A 121 -1.36 10.04 6.68
C ILE A 121 -1.91 10.03 5.26
N SER A 122 -1.60 11.07 4.48
CA SER A 122 -1.99 11.24 3.08
C SER A 122 -0.81 11.71 2.23
N ASN A 123 -1.01 11.80 0.90
CA ASN A 123 0.00 12.33 -0.05
C ASN A 123 1.41 11.71 0.11
N ILE A 124 1.46 10.39 0.28
CA ILE A 124 2.73 9.69 0.49
C ILE A 124 3.51 9.66 -0.83
N ASN A 125 4.74 10.16 -0.80
CA ASN A 125 5.61 10.33 -1.96
C ASN A 125 7.05 9.93 -1.63
N PHE A 126 7.80 9.44 -2.63
CA PHE A 126 9.23 9.24 -2.50
C PHE A 126 10.01 10.46 -2.99
N LEU A 127 11.00 10.87 -2.21
CA LEU A 127 11.87 11.99 -2.55
C LEU A 127 13.25 11.49 -2.94
N LEU A 128 13.61 11.63 -4.21
CA LEU A 128 14.98 11.40 -4.68
C LEU A 128 15.78 12.70 -4.61
N PRO A 129 17.03 12.68 -4.13
CA PRO A 129 17.92 13.84 -4.28
C PRO A 129 18.07 14.18 -5.76
N ALA A 130 18.03 15.47 -6.11
CA ALA A 130 18.23 15.92 -7.49
C ALA A 130 19.59 15.51 -8.11
N ALA A 131 20.57 15.16 -7.25
CA ALA A 131 21.90 14.69 -7.64
C ALA A 131 22.03 13.15 -7.70
N ALA A 132 20.95 12.39 -7.49
CA ALA A 132 21.01 10.94 -7.54
C ALA A 132 21.25 10.45 -8.97
N GLU A 133 22.31 9.67 -9.18
CA GLU A 133 22.57 9.01 -10.46
C GLU A 133 21.42 8.04 -10.79
N ASP A 134 20.93 8.06 -12.02
CA ASP A 134 19.78 7.24 -12.44
C ASP A 134 19.98 5.72 -12.28
N ARG A 135 21.23 5.28 -12.09
CA ARG A 135 21.71 3.90 -12.13
C ARG A 135 22.16 3.34 -10.78
N SER A 136 21.77 3.94 -9.66
CA SER A 136 22.05 3.38 -8.33
C SER A 136 20.78 3.28 -7.48
N ILE A 137 20.76 2.29 -6.59
CA ILE A 137 19.73 2.19 -5.55
C ILE A 137 20.13 3.20 -4.47
N PRO A 138 19.24 4.11 -4.04
CA PRO A 138 19.58 5.11 -3.03
C PRO A 138 19.94 4.43 -1.71
N GLU A 139 21.00 4.89 -1.05
CA GLU A 139 21.40 4.37 0.27
C GLU A 139 20.33 4.66 1.34
N VAL A 140 19.63 5.78 1.17
CA VAL A 140 18.57 6.26 2.08
C VAL A 140 17.30 6.48 1.28
N LEU A 141 16.25 5.78 1.65
CA LEU A 141 14.91 5.97 1.12
C LEU A 141 14.23 7.10 1.88
N ARG A 142 13.74 8.11 1.17
CA ARG A 142 13.06 9.26 1.76
C ARG A 142 11.58 9.22 1.41
N ILE A 143 10.72 9.17 2.42
CA ILE A 143 9.27 9.12 2.29
C ILE A 143 8.70 10.43 2.81
N GLY A 144 8.18 11.26 1.91
CA GLY A 144 7.39 12.43 2.26
C GLY A 144 5.91 12.08 2.43
N PHE A 145 5.21 12.71 3.35
CA PHE A 145 3.76 12.55 3.52
C PHE A 145 3.16 13.75 4.24
N ASP A 146 1.85 13.93 4.13
CA ASP A 146 1.09 14.92 4.89
C ASP A 146 0.34 14.25 6.04
N LEU A 147 0.40 14.87 7.22
CA LEU A 147 -0.28 14.46 8.42
C LEU A 147 -1.42 15.44 8.76
N SER A 148 -2.64 14.93 8.91
CA SER A 148 -3.84 15.77 9.14
C SER A 148 -3.94 16.33 10.57
N ALA A 149 -3.37 15.65 11.57
CA ALA A 149 -3.46 16.02 12.97
C ALA A 149 -2.14 15.78 13.71
N GLU A 150 -1.82 16.66 14.66
CA GLU A 150 -0.64 16.47 15.52
C GLU A 150 -0.73 15.14 16.26
N SER A 151 0.36 14.35 16.23
CA SER A 151 0.38 13.03 16.86
C SER A 151 1.78 12.67 17.35
N TYR A 152 1.82 11.95 18.48
CA TYR A 152 3.00 11.23 18.88
C TYR A 152 3.18 10.05 17.95
N TYR A 153 4.40 9.83 17.50
CA TYR A 153 4.69 8.76 16.56
C TYR A 153 5.78 7.82 17.09
N LYS A 154 5.71 6.58 16.62
CA LYS A 154 6.78 5.58 16.75
C LYS A 154 6.87 4.83 15.43
N ILE A 155 8.08 4.77 14.87
CA ILE A 155 8.38 4.02 13.65
C ILE A 155 9.12 2.76 14.05
N GLN A 156 8.69 1.62 13.49
CA GLN A 156 9.40 0.36 13.58
C GLN A 156 9.69 -0.19 12.19
N LEU A 157 10.90 -0.72 12.00
CA LEU A 157 11.29 -1.45 10.80
C LEU A 157 11.57 -2.89 11.20
N GLU A 158 10.84 -3.84 10.60
CA GLU A 158 10.96 -5.27 10.93
C GLU A 158 10.83 -5.54 12.45
N GLY A 159 9.90 -4.83 13.10
CA GLY A 159 9.66 -4.90 14.54
C GLY A 159 10.65 -4.12 15.43
N ASN A 160 11.78 -3.67 14.88
CA ASN A 160 12.77 -2.90 15.61
C ASN A 160 12.42 -1.40 15.63
N PRO A 161 12.40 -0.73 16.80
CA PRO A 161 12.14 0.71 16.86
C PRO A 161 13.28 1.48 16.18
N LEU A 162 12.92 2.36 15.25
CA LEU A 162 13.85 3.26 14.58
C LEU A 162 13.85 4.66 15.22
N GLU A 163 12.66 5.25 15.29
CA GLU A 163 12.49 6.64 15.68
C GLU A 163 11.15 6.82 16.39
N GLY A 164 11.06 7.85 17.23
CA GLY A 164 9.80 8.29 17.82
C GLY A 164 9.89 9.73 18.28
N GLY A 165 8.74 10.38 18.39
CA GLY A 165 8.68 11.79 18.73
C GLY A 165 7.27 12.35 18.59
N LEU A 166 7.19 13.64 18.29
CA LEU A 166 5.96 14.36 18.01
C LEU A 166 6.04 14.93 16.60
N TRP A 167 5.02 14.64 15.79
CA TRP A 167 4.81 15.30 14.51
C TRP A 167 3.65 16.28 14.63
N THR A 168 3.88 17.54 14.25
CA THR A 168 2.83 18.55 14.10
C THR A 168 1.98 18.27 12.86
N ARG A 169 0.82 18.92 12.71
CA ARG A 169 0.05 18.85 11.46
C ARG A 169 0.88 19.39 10.27
N GLY A 170 0.79 18.74 9.12
CA GLY A 170 1.41 19.18 7.86
C GLY A 170 2.40 18.16 7.27
N PRO A 171 3.33 18.61 6.40
CA PRO A 171 4.24 17.74 5.68
C PRO A 171 5.39 17.24 6.56
N HIS A 172 5.74 15.96 6.41
CA HIS A 172 6.83 15.28 7.10
C HIS A 172 7.67 14.43 6.17
N LEU A 173 8.86 14.07 6.64
CA LEU A 173 9.81 13.24 5.92
C LEU A 173 10.35 12.14 6.84
N ILE A 174 10.21 10.88 6.44
CA ILE A 174 10.89 9.74 7.06
C ILE A 174 12.09 9.37 6.20
N GLN A 175 13.21 9.11 6.85
CA GLN A 175 14.43 8.62 6.21
C GLN A 175 14.73 7.21 6.68
N LEU A 176 14.69 6.25 5.76
CA LEU A 176 14.95 4.85 6.04
C LEU A 176 16.31 4.46 5.45
N PRO A 177 17.27 4.02 6.27
CA PRO A 177 18.49 3.41 5.76
C PRO A 177 18.11 2.08 5.10
N LEU A 178 18.42 1.91 3.80
CA LEU A 178 18.21 0.62 3.14
C LEU A 178 19.37 -0.33 3.47
N PRO A 179 19.09 -1.61 3.76
CA PRO A 179 20.16 -2.57 3.97
C PRO A 179 20.98 -2.74 2.69
N PHE A 180 22.30 -2.57 2.79
CA PHE A 180 23.26 -2.52 1.67
C PHE A 180 23.42 -3.81 0.84
N TYR A 181 22.55 -4.82 1.01
CA TYR A 181 22.68 -6.14 0.39
C TYR A 181 21.53 -6.43 -0.58
N PHE A 182 21.61 -5.83 -1.77
CA PHE A 182 20.69 -6.03 -2.88
C PHE A 182 21.05 -7.24 -3.76
N ASP A 183 21.54 -8.32 -3.16
CA ASP A 183 21.89 -9.53 -3.93
C ASP A 183 20.68 -10.48 -4.11
N GLN A 184 19.58 -10.21 -3.41
CA GLN A 184 18.32 -10.96 -3.41
C GLN A 184 17.11 -10.03 -3.23
N SER A 185 15.97 -10.43 -3.80
CA SER A 185 14.68 -9.79 -3.50
C SER A 185 14.36 -9.89 -2.01
N TYR A 186 13.83 -8.84 -1.42
CA TYR A 186 13.40 -8.83 -0.01
C TYR A 186 12.18 -7.95 0.19
N SER A 187 11.49 -8.14 1.32
CA SER A 187 10.39 -7.27 1.75
C SER A 187 10.71 -6.71 3.13
N LEU A 188 10.40 -5.44 3.35
CA LEU A 188 10.51 -4.77 4.66
C LEU A 188 9.15 -4.23 5.09
N ASN A 189 8.80 -4.49 6.34
CA ASN A 189 7.61 -4.00 7.02
C ASN A 189 8.00 -2.78 7.86
N LEU A 190 7.46 -1.64 7.48
CA LEU A 190 7.52 -0.40 8.21
C LEU A 190 6.19 -0.21 8.95
N ASP A 191 6.22 -0.31 10.27
CA ASP A 191 5.06 -0.05 11.11
C ASP A 191 5.15 1.38 11.67
N VAL A 192 4.19 2.22 11.33
CA VAL A 192 4.03 3.59 11.85
C VAL A 192 2.88 3.61 12.84
N TYR A 193 3.20 3.84 14.10
CA TYR A 193 2.22 4.03 15.17
C TYR A 193 2.01 5.52 15.37
N LEU A 194 0.75 5.95 15.34
CA LEU A 194 0.34 7.33 15.56
C LEU A 194 -0.60 7.35 16.77
N LYS A 195 -0.34 8.23 17.72
CA LYS A 195 -1.15 8.41 18.92
C LYS A 195 -1.51 9.89 19.07
N THR A 196 -2.82 10.16 19.04
CA THR A 196 -3.39 11.43 19.49
C THR A 196 -3.97 11.26 20.88
N ARG A 197 -4.61 12.31 21.41
CA ARG A 197 -5.39 12.23 22.66
C ARG A 197 -6.51 11.20 22.59
N SER A 198 -7.12 11.04 21.42
CA SER A 198 -8.38 10.30 21.26
C SER A 198 -8.22 8.94 20.59
N ILE A 199 -7.17 8.75 19.78
CA ILE A 199 -6.99 7.50 19.04
C ILE A 199 -5.52 7.10 18.94
N THR A 200 -5.28 5.79 18.88
CA THR A 200 -4.00 5.21 18.47
C THR A 200 -4.20 4.33 17.25
N VAL A 201 -3.52 4.66 16.16
CA VAL A 201 -3.59 3.98 14.86
C VAL A 201 -2.24 3.34 14.57
N LYS A 202 -2.26 2.13 14.02
CA LYS A 202 -1.08 1.46 13.48
C LYS A 202 -1.25 1.35 11.98
N LYS A 203 -0.36 1.98 11.22
CA LYS A 203 -0.26 1.81 9.77
C LYS A 203 0.90 0.90 9.44
N ARG A 204 0.64 -0.18 8.71
CA ARG A 204 1.69 -1.02 8.14
C ARG A 204 1.92 -0.64 6.70
N ILE A 205 3.19 -0.46 6.40
CA ILE A 205 3.71 -0.08 5.12
C ILE A 205 4.66 -1.19 4.67
N VAL A 206 4.45 -1.75 3.48
CA VAL A 206 5.26 -2.86 2.95
C VAL A 206 6.12 -2.37 1.80
N LEU A 207 7.43 -2.50 1.96
CA LEU A 207 8.47 -2.15 1.00
C LEU A 207 8.98 -3.44 0.35
N GLU A 208 8.58 -3.71 -0.89
CA GLU A 208 9.10 -4.83 -1.67
C GLU A 208 10.24 -4.38 -2.55
N LEU A 209 11.40 -5.03 -2.45
CA LEU A 209 12.45 -4.95 -3.46
C LEU A 209 12.53 -6.28 -4.19
N ARG A 210 12.34 -6.24 -5.50
CA ARG A 210 12.49 -7.37 -6.42
C ARG A 210 13.78 -7.22 -7.20
N ILE A 211 14.50 -8.30 -7.40
CA ILE A 211 15.79 -8.29 -8.08
C ILE A 211 15.81 -9.36 -9.16
N ASP A 212 15.79 -8.91 -10.41
CA ASP A 212 15.91 -9.71 -11.61
C ASP A 212 17.37 -9.75 -12.09
N LYS A 213 17.98 -10.92 -12.03
CA LYS A 213 19.36 -11.14 -12.49
C LYS A 213 19.34 -11.43 -13.98
N LYS A 214 19.66 -10.44 -14.82
CA LYS A 214 19.89 -10.68 -16.24
C LYS A 214 21.35 -11.10 -16.45
N SER A 215 21.56 -12.38 -16.77
CA SER A 215 22.83 -12.82 -17.34
C SER A 215 22.93 -12.22 -18.74
N LEU A 216 24.03 -11.52 -19.04
CA LEU A 216 24.37 -11.19 -20.42
C LEU A 216 24.38 -12.49 -21.23
N SER A 217 23.86 -12.43 -22.46
CA SER A 217 23.87 -13.57 -23.36
C SER A 217 25.32 -13.89 -23.75
N THR A 218 25.63 -15.17 -24.01
CA THR A 218 27.00 -15.64 -24.35
C THR A 218 27.62 -14.88 -25.52
N GLN A 219 26.82 -14.26 -26.39
CA GLN A 219 27.30 -13.45 -27.52
C GLN A 219 27.84 -12.07 -27.11
N GLU A 220 27.32 -11.46 -26.03
CA GLU A 220 27.82 -10.17 -25.52
C GLU A 220 29.09 -10.34 -24.66
N LEU A 221 29.27 -11.52 -24.07
CA LEU A 221 30.48 -11.90 -23.34
C LEU A 221 31.69 -12.12 -24.26
N LEU A 222 31.48 -12.45 -25.54
CA LEU A 222 32.57 -12.64 -26.51
C LEU A 222 33.26 -11.33 -26.91
N VAL A 223 32.64 -10.17 -26.65
CA VAL A 223 33.24 -8.84 -26.90
C VAL A 223 33.97 -8.31 -25.66
N GLN A 224 33.70 -8.84 -24.46
CA GLN A 224 34.47 -8.53 -23.26
C GLN A 224 35.76 -9.36 -23.26
N ARG A 225 36.88 -8.66 -23.46
CA ARG A 225 38.25 -9.22 -23.47
C ARG A 225 38.49 -10.11 -22.25
N GLN A 226 39.30 -11.16 -22.46
CA GLN A 226 39.67 -12.24 -21.53
C GLN A 226 40.12 -11.84 -20.10
N ASP A 227 40.29 -10.55 -19.79
CA ASP A 227 40.76 -10.05 -18.50
C ASP A 227 39.73 -9.18 -17.74
N SER A 228 38.50 -9.02 -18.25
CA SER A 228 37.48 -8.23 -17.56
C SER A 228 36.62 -9.10 -16.62
N PRO A 229 36.40 -8.69 -15.36
CA PRO A 229 35.52 -9.41 -14.45
C PRO A 229 34.11 -9.53 -15.06
N PRO A 230 33.42 -10.67 -14.90
CA PRO A 230 32.06 -10.83 -15.39
C PRO A 230 31.16 -9.77 -14.74
N ILE A 231 30.62 -8.87 -15.56
CA ILE A 231 29.67 -7.84 -15.12
C ILE A 231 28.30 -8.50 -15.03
N LYS A 232 27.74 -8.60 -13.82
CA LYS A 232 26.32 -8.94 -13.67
C LYS A 232 25.50 -7.66 -13.79
N ASN A 233 24.61 -7.62 -14.78
CA ASN A 233 23.54 -6.64 -14.84
C ASN A 233 22.39 -7.15 -13.97
N VAL A 234 22.20 -6.48 -12.84
CA VAL A 234 21.11 -6.75 -11.90
C VAL A 234 20.06 -5.66 -12.11
N GLU A 235 18.81 -6.04 -12.39
CA GLU A 235 17.68 -5.11 -12.46
C GLU A 235 16.91 -5.24 -11.15
N GLY A 236 16.73 -4.15 -10.42
CA GLY A 236 15.99 -4.08 -9.17
C GLY A 236 14.71 -3.29 -9.35
N GLU A 237 13.58 -3.82 -8.92
CA GLU A 237 12.29 -3.16 -8.89
C GLU A 237 11.86 -2.95 -7.44
N LEU A 238 11.79 -1.69 -7.00
CA LEU A 238 11.24 -1.31 -5.70
C LEU A 238 9.75 -1.01 -5.86
N ALA A 239 8.90 -1.77 -5.18
CA ALA A 239 7.46 -1.58 -5.12
C ALA A 239 7.01 -1.31 -3.68
N PHE A 240 6.02 -0.44 -3.51
CA PHE A 240 5.57 0.01 -2.21
C PHE A 240 4.07 -0.14 -2.06
N TYR A 241 3.65 -0.78 -0.98
CA TYR A 241 2.27 -1.12 -0.72
C TYR A 241 1.83 -0.57 0.64
N ILE A 242 0.60 -0.08 0.68
CA ILE A 242 -0.12 0.23 1.92
C ILE A 242 -1.39 -0.60 1.91
N GLY A 243 -1.49 -1.55 2.83
CA GLY A 243 -2.45 -2.65 2.70
C GLY A 243 -2.23 -3.36 1.36
N ASP A 244 -3.27 -3.42 0.53
CA ASP A 244 -3.23 -4.04 -0.81
C ASP A 244 -3.02 -3.04 -1.95
N THR A 245 -2.83 -1.75 -1.64
CA THR A 245 -2.72 -0.71 -2.66
C THR A 245 -1.26 -0.45 -3.02
N LEU A 246 -0.90 -0.69 -4.29
CA LEU A 246 0.40 -0.25 -4.84
C LEU A 246 0.41 1.27 -4.96
N ILE A 247 1.25 1.91 -4.16
CA ILE A 247 1.41 3.36 -4.14
C ILE A 247 2.55 3.79 -5.08
N PHE A 248 3.59 2.99 -5.23
CA PHE A 248 4.75 3.33 -6.05
C PHE A 248 5.51 2.11 -6.56
N LYS A 249 6.11 2.27 -7.75
CA LYS A 249 6.94 1.27 -8.39
C LYS A 249 8.09 1.97 -9.13
N ALA A 250 9.34 1.62 -8.84
CA ALA A 250 10.51 2.09 -9.56
C ALA A 250 11.43 0.94 -9.95
N THR A 251 11.90 0.96 -11.19
CA THR A 251 12.90 0.01 -11.70
C THR A 251 14.25 0.71 -11.80
N LYS A 252 15.31 0.07 -11.29
CA LYS A 252 16.69 0.56 -11.25
C LYS A 252 17.65 -0.52 -11.72
N TYR A 253 18.71 -0.13 -12.41
CA TYR A 253 19.76 -1.03 -12.89
C TYR A 253 20.98 -0.95 -11.98
N LEU A 254 21.54 -2.08 -11.59
CA LEU A 254 22.75 -2.20 -10.78
C LEU A 254 23.79 -3.02 -11.54
N GLN A 255 24.91 -2.40 -11.90
CA GLN A 255 26.06 -3.10 -12.50
C GLN A 255 27.03 -3.50 -11.39
N LYS A 256 27.10 -4.79 -11.07
CA LYS A 256 28.06 -5.32 -10.09
C LYS A 256 29.21 -6.00 -10.83
N GLN A 257 30.41 -5.44 -10.71
CA GLN A 257 31.65 -6.12 -11.13
C GLN A 257 31.97 -7.21 -10.10
N ILE A 258 32.07 -8.47 -10.53
CA ILE A 258 32.44 -9.57 -9.63
C ILE A 258 33.96 -9.59 -9.50
N PRO A 259 34.55 -9.44 -8.30
CA PRO A 259 36.00 -9.53 -8.15
C PRO A 259 36.47 -10.94 -8.53
N VAL A 260 37.40 -11.03 -9.47
CA VAL A 260 38.02 -12.30 -9.88
C VAL A 260 38.94 -12.79 -8.76
N ARG A 261 38.65 -13.95 -8.18
CA ARG A 261 39.66 -14.69 -7.39
C ARG A 261 40.60 -15.38 -8.38
N VAL A 262 41.73 -14.76 -8.68
CA VAL A 262 42.81 -15.41 -9.42
C VAL A 262 43.53 -16.35 -8.44
N THR A 263 43.22 -17.65 -8.49
CA THR A 263 44.07 -18.67 -7.85
C THR A 263 45.34 -18.82 -8.68
N ILE A 264 46.42 -18.19 -8.24
CA ILE A 264 47.76 -18.42 -8.81
C ILE A 264 48.16 -19.84 -8.37
N PRO A 265 48.39 -20.80 -9.28
CA PRO A 265 48.89 -22.12 -8.90
C PRO A 265 50.27 -21.96 -8.24
N PRO A 266 50.61 -22.79 -7.24
CA PRO A 266 51.91 -22.70 -6.59
C PRO A 266 53.03 -22.85 -7.63
N PRO A 267 54.16 -22.14 -7.47
CA PRO A 267 55.27 -22.21 -8.42
C PRO A 267 55.75 -23.65 -8.55
N ASN A 268 56.06 -24.04 -9.79
CA ASN A 268 56.61 -25.37 -10.07
C ASN A 268 57.88 -25.63 -9.21
N PRO A 269 58.04 -26.84 -8.66
CA PRO A 269 59.18 -27.15 -7.81
C PRO A 269 60.52 -26.97 -8.55
N PRO A 270 61.61 -26.60 -7.84
CA PRO A 270 62.90 -26.32 -8.46
C PRO A 270 63.37 -27.50 -9.34
N GLY A 271 63.65 -27.23 -10.61
CA GLY A 271 64.17 -28.22 -11.57
C GLY A 271 63.19 -28.71 -12.63
N THR A 272 61.93 -28.28 -12.61
CA THR A 272 61.02 -28.53 -13.75
C THR A 272 61.25 -27.49 -14.85
N LYS A 273 61.64 -27.94 -16.05
CA LYS A 273 61.73 -27.07 -17.22
C LYS A 273 60.36 -26.46 -17.52
N PRO A 274 60.28 -25.17 -17.88
CA PRO A 274 59.01 -24.57 -18.30
C PRO A 274 58.43 -25.38 -19.47
N TYR A 275 57.13 -25.64 -19.42
CA TYR A 275 56.42 -26.34 -20.49
C TYR A 275 56.50 -25.49 -21.75
N MET A 276 57.39 -25.84 -22.69
CA MET A 276 57.37 -25.28 -24.04
C MET A 276 56.26 -25.97 -24.81
N VAL A 277 55.29 -25.19 -25.27
CA VAL A 277 54.26 -25.66 -26.20
C VAL A 277 54.98 -26.21 -27.45
N PRO A 278 54.63 -27.41 -27.95
CA PRO A 278 55.26 -27.93 -29.17
C PRO A 278 55.00 -26.98 -30.34
N GLU A 279 56.05 -26.54 -31.04
CA GLU A 279 55.91 -25.78 -32.28
C GLU A 279 55.17 -26.66 -33.30
N LYS A 280 53.95 -26.25 -33.61
CA LYS A 280 53.15 -26.86 -34.68
C LYS A 280 53.61 -26.25 -36.01
N ASP A 281 54.07 -27.12 -36.90
CA ASP A 281 54.23 -26.94 -38.35
C ASP A 281 55.34 -25.98 -38.84
N GLN A 282 56.56 -26.50 -38.98
CA GLN A 282 57.50 -26.03 -40.00
C GLN A 282 57.09 -26.60 -41.37
N PRO A 283 56.88 -25.77 -42.42
CA PRO A 283 56.63 -26.30 -43.75
C PRO A 283 57.94 -26.82 -44.38
N TYR A 284 57.93 -28.09 -44.75
CA TYR A 284 58.93 -28.70 -45.63
C TYR A 284 58.93 -27.98 -46.99
N PHE A 285 60.05 -27.35 -47.36
CA PHE A 285 60.35 -27.05 -48.75
C PHE A 285 61.21 -28.18 -49.34
N ARG A 286 60.62 -28.94 -50.27
CA ARG A 286 61.30 -29.81 -51.25
C ARG A 286 60.72 -29.49 -52.62
N GLY A 287 61.59 -29.17 -53.58
CA GLY A 287 61.25 -28.94 -55.00
C GLY A 287 61.78 -27.63 -55.49
#